data_AF-A0A7S3EXX3-F1
#
_entry.id   AF-A0A7S3EXX3-F1
#
_cell.length_a   1.000
_cell.length_b   1.000
_cell.length_c   1.000
_cell.angle_alpha   90.00
_cell.angle_beta   90.00
_cell.angle_gamma   90.00
#
_symmetry.space_group_name_H-M   'P 1'
#
loop_
_entity.id
_entity.type
_entity.pdbx_description
1 polymer ?
#
loop_
_entity_poly.entity_id
_entity_poly.type
_entity_poly.pdbx_seq_one_letter_code
_entity_poly.pdbx_strand_id
1 'polypeptide(L)'
;VGTPPVDGLDHTDAYWTHNTRGVYVDRLVSGFPSHVKNSSQVPDAVTTYKDALRTAEPYSVTVVSIGHATVLVELLRTASGRSLIEQKVVRMVMMGGWHHPKRDNGPDAWHPRVEWNFGGCGGGCGAYDLLGSITNQTLTMWPSTVPITFVGFEAAVDIHTGLAITYGSYTPCSAAYSDYCGAMGFPWCDYSLGGRASWDPLAVLIAVRPDRYTYLTR
;
A
#
# COMPACT_ATOMS: atom_id res chain seq x y z
N VAL A 1 -10.11 -1.89 31.77
CA VAL A 1 -11.12 -2.07 30.70
C VAL A 1 -10.54 -3.10 29.75
N GLY A 2 -11.04 -4.34 29.82
CA GLY A 2 -10.42 -5.49 29.18
C GLY A 2 -10.55 -5.47 27.66
N THR A 3 -9.45 -5.79 26.98
CA THR A 3 -9.46 -6.16 25.57
C THR A 3 -10.32 -7.42 25.39
N PRO A 4 -11.33 -7.40 24.50
CA PRO A 4 -12.15 -8.58 24.28
C PRO A 4 -11.31 -9.71 23.65
N PRO A 5 -11.66 -10.99 23.88
CA PRO A 5 -10.95 -12.13 23.32
C PRO A 5 -11.12 -12.13 21.80
N VAL A 6 -10.02 -12.35 21.07
CA VAL A 6 -10.00 -12.45 19.60
C VAL A 6 -10.16 -13.91 19.18
N ASP A 7 -11.10 -14.63 19.79
CA ASP A 7 -11.45 -16.00 19.40
C ASP A 7 -12.60 -15.94 18.40
N GLY A 8 -12.24 -15.83 17.13
CA GLY A 8 -13.17 -15.84 16.00
C GLY A 8 -12.52 -15.76 14.63
N LEU A 9 -11.18 -15.81 14.54
CA LEU A 9 -10.48 -15.79 13.26
C LEU A 9 -10.06 -17.22 12.91
N ASP A 10 -10.97 -17.92 12.24
CA ASP A 10 -10.66 -19.17 11.57
C ASP A 10 -9.55 -18.93 10.53
N HIS A 11 -8.42 -19.58 10.72
CA HIS A 11 -7.25 -19.49 9.84
C HIS A 11 -7.48 -20.13 8.45
N THR A 12 -8.62 -20.78 8.23
CA THR A 12 -8.94 -21.45 6.96
C THR A 12 -9.72 -20.58 5.97
N ASP A 13 -10.20 -19.41 6.41
CA ASP A 13 -11.04 -18.51 5.63
C ASP A 13 -10.41 -17.11 5.52
N ALA A 14 -9.35 -17.01 4.71
CA ALA A 14 -8.86 -15.73 4.17
C ALA A 14 -9.87 -15.15 3.16
N TYR A 15 -11.11 -14.90 3.61
CA TYR A 15 -12.22 -14.39 2.80
C TYR A 15 -12.06 -12.90 2.41
N TRP A 16 -10.94 -12.26 2.76
CA TRP A 16 -10.81 -10.81 2.82
C TRP A 16 -10.64 -10.10 1.48
N THR A 17 -10.59 -10.85 0.37
CA THR A 17 -10.54 -10.32 -1.00
C THR A 17 -11.14 -11.30 -2.00
N HIS A 18 -12.33 -11.85 -1.77
CA HIS A 18 -13.02 -12.60 -2.83
C HIS A 18 -13.26 -11.69 -4.05
N ASN A 19 -12.27 -11.68 -4.95
CA ASN A 19 -12.06 -10.91 -6.17
C ASN A 19 -11.88 -9.38 -6.10
N THR A 20 -10.88 -8.86 -5.38
CA THR A 20 -10.40 -7.46 -5.59
C THR A 20 -9.45 -7.33 -6.80
N ARG A 21 -9.67 -8.12 -7.85
CA ARG A 21 -8.94 -7.97 -9.11
C ARG A 21 -9.38 -6.65 -9.74
N GLY A 22 -8.46 -5.68 -9.87
CA GLY A 22 -8.76 -4.40 -10.52
C GLY A 22 -9.36 -4.61 -11.92
N VAL A 23 -10.25 -3.71 -12.33
CA VAL A 23 -11.05 -3.82 -13.58
C VAL A 23 -10.22 -4.03 -14.86
N TYR A 24 -8.92 -3.75 -14.80
CA TYR A 24 -7.98 -3.83 -15.90
C TYR A 24 -7.08 -5.09 -15.87
N VAL A 25 -7.01 -5.81 -14.75
CA VAL A 25 -6.02 -6.90 -14.56
C VAL A 25 -6.24 -8.03 -15.55
N ASP A 26 -7.48 -8.45 -15.80
CA ASP A 26 -7.77 -9.52 -16.78
C ASP A 26 -7.35 -9.14 -18.19
N ARG A 27 -7.57 -7.87 -18.56
CA ARG A 27 -7.14 -7.34 -19.85
C ARG A 27 -5.62 -7.34 -19.98
N LEU A 28 -4.89 -6.97 -18.93
CA LEU A 28 -3.43 -7.01 -18.93
C LEU A 28 -2.89 -8.43 -19.01
N VAL A 29 -3.44 -9.37 -18.23
CA VAL A 29 -2.97 -10.77 -18.19
C VAL A 29 -3.21 -11.50 -19.52
N SER A 30 -4.31 -11.18 -20.19
CA SER A 30 -4.66 -11.72 -21.52
C SER A 30 -3.93 -11.01 -22.67
N GLY A 31 -3.70 -9.70 -22.56
CA GLY A 31 -3.13 -8.87 -23.61
C GLY A 31 -1.60 -8.89 -23.72
N PHE A 32 -0.89 -9.35 -22.69
CA PHE A 32 0.57 -9.34 -22.67
C PHE A 32 1.18 -10.71 -22.31
N PRO A 33 2.34 -11.08 -22.91
CA PRO A 33 3.10 -12.25 -22.51
C PRO A 33 3.52 -12.17 -21.03
N SER A 34 3.28 -13.25 -20.28
CA SER A 34 3.71 -13.37 -18.88
C SER A 34 3.75 -14.85 -18.48
N HIS A 35 4.76 -15.22 -17.68
CA HIS A 35 4.87 -16.55 -17.07
C HIS A 35 3.87 -16.75 -15.93
N VAL A 36 3.41 -15.66 -15.30
CA VAL A 36 2.44 -15.65 -14.20
C VAL A 36 1.10 -15.13 -14.73
N LYS A 37 0.04 -15.90 -14.52
CA LYS A 37 -1.34 -15.62 -14.93
C LYS A 37 -2.28 -15.38 -13.75
N ASN A 38 -1.98 -15.94 -12.58
CA ASN A 38 -2.71 -15.67 -11.36
C ASN A 38 -1.80 -15.86 -10.12
N SER A 39 -2.32 -15.47 -8.95
CA SER A 39 -1.58 -15.50 -7.69
C SER A 39 -1.24 -16.90 -7.17
N SER A 40 -1.94 -17.97 -7.60
CA SER A 40 -1.63 -19.33 -7.13
C SER A 40 -0.35 -19.91 -7.74
N GLN A 41 0.23 -19.22 -8.73
CA GLN A 41 1.48 -19.62 -9.39
C GLN A 41 2.73 -19.04 -8.73
N VAL A 42 2.57 -18.21 -7.70
CA VAL A 42 3.68 -17.58 -6.97
C VAL A 42 3.56 -17.88 -5.47
N PRO A 43 4.67 -17.81 -4.71
CA PRO A 43 4.61 -18.00 -3.27
C PRO A 43 3.68 -16.99 -2.60
N ASP A 44 3.10 -17.42 -1.48
CA ASP A 44 2.33 -16.55 -0.60
C ASP A 44 3.16 -15.32 -0.15
N ALA A 45 2.49 -14.19 0.07
CA ALA A 45 3.12 -12.92 0.38
C ALA A 45 3.86 -12.97 1.74
N VAL A 46 3.26 -13.55 2.78
CA VAL A 46 3.89 -13.68 4.10
C VAL A 46 5.13 -14.57 4.02
N THR A 47 5.05 -15.66 3.25
CA THR A 47 6.20 -16.54 2.99
C THR A 47 7.33 -15.79 2.30
N THR A 48 7.00 -15.04 1.23
CA THR A 48 7.96 -14.21 0.48
C THR A 48 8.65 -13.19 1.38
N TYR A 49 7.89 -12.48 2.24
CA TYR A 49 8.44 -11.54 3.21
C TYR A 49 9.42 -12.22 4.18
N LYS A 50 9.05 -13.37 4.74
CA LYS A 50 9.90 -14.09 5.70
C LYS A 50 11.20 -14.55 5.06
N ASP A 51 11.16 -15.05 3.83
CA ASP A 51 12.34 -15.55 3.14
C ASP A 51 13.28 -14.41 2.73
N ALA A 52 12.75 -13.28 2.25
CA ALA A 52 13.53 -12.08 2.00
C ALA A 52 14.21 -11.56 3.29
N LEU A 53 13.49 -11.49 4.41
CA LEU A 53 14.05 -11.03 5.69
C LEU A 53 15.10 -11.99 6.25
N ARG A 54 14.86 -13.31 6.18
CA ARG A 54 15.82 -14.32 6.67
C ARG A 54 17.16 -14.26 5.96
N THR A 55 17.13 -14.03 4.64
CA THR A 55 18.31 -14.02 3.78
C THR A 55 19.03 -12.68 3.75
N ALA A 56 18.37 -11.60 4.15
CA ALA A 56 18.98 -10.29 4.22
C ALA A 56 20.01 -10.17 5.36
N GLU A 57 21.00 -9.30 5.18
CA GLU A 57 21.91 -8.91 6.25
C GLU A 57 21.16 -8.16 7.37
N PRO A 58 21.67 -8.19 8.62
CA PRO A 58 21.09 -7.39 9.70
C PRO A 58 20.96 -5.91 9.32
N TYR A 59 19.84 -5.29 9.68
CA TYR A 59 19.57 -3.86 9.45
C TYR A 59 19.80 -3.37 8.00
N SER A 60 19.54 -4.22 7.00
CA SER A 60 19.78 -3.89 5.59
C SER A 60 18.50 -3.63 4.78
N VAL A 61 17.34 -4.02 5.29
CA VAL A 61 16.07 -3.98 4.55
C VAL A 61 15.32 -2.70 4.83
N THR A 62 14.88 -2.00 3.79
CA THR A 62 13.84 -0.96 3.91
C THR A 62 12.51 -1.54 3.41
N VAL A 63 11.47 -1.49 4.25
CA VAL A 63 10.12 -1.87 3.85
C VAL A 63 9.41 -0.66 3.26
N VAL A 64 8.80 -0.79 2.08
CA VAL A 64 7.98 0.27 1.46
C VAL A 64 6.55 -0.26 1.33
N SER A 65 5.64 0.29 2.14
CA SER A 65 4.22 -0.08 2.13
C SER A 65 3.42 0.95 1.34
N ILE A 66 2.87 0.56 0.20
CA ILE A 66 2.10 1.40 -0.73
C ILE A 66 0.69 0.85 -0.97
N GLY A 67 0.15 0.15 0.03
CA GLY A 67 -1.13 -0.54 -0.04
C GLY A 67 -1.68 -0.84 1.35
N HIS A 68 -2.78 -1.58 1.38
CA HIS A 68 -3.38 -2.07 2.62
C HIS A 68 -2.38 -2.89 3.44
N ALA A 69 -2.40 -2.70 4.77
CA ALA A 69 -1.45 -3.35 5.69
C ALA A 69 -1.75 -4.84 5.98
N THR A 70 -2.50 -5.52 5.11
CA THR A 70 -2.96 -6.91 5.33
C THR A 70 -1.79 -7.88 5.44
N VAL A 71 -0.85 -7.84 4.49
CA VAL A 71 0.33 -8.73 4.52
C VAL A 71 1.22 -8.44 5.73
N LEU A 72 1.35 -7.16 6.12
CA LEU A 72 2.17 -6.77 7.26
C LEU A 72 1.56 -7.24 8.59
N VAL A 73 0.24 -7.13 8.76
CA VAL A 73 -0.43 -7.62 9.99
C VAL A 73 -0.31 -9.14 10.11
N GLU A 74 -0.44 -9.86 8.99
CA GLU A 74 -0.29 -11.31 8.96
C GLU A 74 1.14 -11.74 9.27
N LEU A 75 2.13 -11.07 8.66
CA LEU A 75 3.54 -11.28 8.97
C LEU A 75 3.81 -11.10 10.47
N LEU A 76 3.37 -9.98 11.06
CA LEU A 76 3.58 -9.65 12.47
C LEU A 76 2.93 -10.65 13.44
N ARG A 77 1.82 -11.30 13.04
CA ARG A 77 1.16 -12.34 13.84
C ARG A 77 1.90 -13.68 13.81
N THR A 78 2.79 -13.91 12.84
CA THR A 78 3.59 -15.15 12.84
C THR A 78 4.62 -15.15 13.97
N ALA A 79 4.94 -16.34 14.49
CA ALA A 79 5.87 -16.51 15.61
C ALA A 79 7.26 -15.85 15.40
N SER A 80 7.71 -15.70 14.15
CA SER A 80 9.00 -15.10 13.81
C SER A 80 8.92 -13.73 13.12
N GLY A 81 7.72 -13.24 12.77
CA GLY A 81 7.60 -12.08 11.90
C GLY A 81 8.13 -10.81 12.55
N ARG A 82 7.71 -10.56 13.80
CA ARG A 82 8.16 -9.39 14.57
C ARG A 82 9.68 -9.39 14.80
N SER A 83 10.26 -10.53 15.18
CA SER A 83 11.71 -10.63 15.41
C SER A 83 12.52 -10.51 14.12
N LEU A 84 12.02 -11.04 13.00
CA LEU A 84 12.65 -10.83 11.69
C LEU A 84 12.66 -9.34 11.31
N ILE A 85 11.55 -8.61 11.52
CA ILE A 85 11.49 -7.17 11.25
C ILE A 85 12.52 -6.44 12.10
N GLU A 86 12.54 -6.68 13.41
CA GLU A 86 13.44 -6.01 14.34
C GLU A 86 14.93 -6.25 14.05
N GLN A 87 15.29 -7.43 13.54
CA GLN A 87 16.68 -7.78 13.24
C GLN A 87 17.16 -7.31 11.86
N LYS A 88 16.24 -7.14 10.90
CA LYS A 88 16.58 -7.03 9.48
C LYS A 88 16.19 -5.70 8.87
N VAL A 89 15.16 -5.05 9.40
CA VAL A 89 14.59 -3.84 8.82
C VAL A 89 15.24 -2.61 9.47
N VAL A 90 15.78 -1.71 8.63
CA VAL A 90 16.35 -0.43 9.08
C VAL A 90 15.28 0.65 9.25
N ARG A 91 14.23 0.61 8.41
CA ARG A 91 13.09 1.52 8.47
C ARG A 91 11.91 1.01 7.63
N MET A 92 10.72 1.54 7.89
CA MET A 92 9.58 1.46 6.99
C MET A 92 9.24 2.83 6.41
N VAL A 93 8.92 2.88 5.13
CA VAL A 93 8.23 4.02 4.50
C VAL A 93 6.82 3.57 4.14
N MET A 94 5.81 4.21 4.71
CA MET A 94 4.41 3.82 4.53
C MET A 94 3.62 4.97 3.90
N MET A 95 3.11 4.76 2.69
CA MET A 95 2.13 5.65 2.08
C MET A 95 0.78 5.41 2.73
N GLY A 96 0.27 6.46 3.37
CA GLY A 96 -1.08 6.49 3.88
C GLY A 96 -1.26 7.43 5.05
N GLY A 97 -2.51 7.55 5.46
CA GLY A 97 -2.94 8.49 6.50
C GLY A 97 -2.95 9.95 6.03
N TRP A 98 -3.52 10.79 6.88
CA TRP A 98 -3.57 12.24 6.73
C TRP A 98 -2.94 12.87 7.98
N HIS A 99 -2.15 13.92 7.80
CA HIS A 99 -1.57 14.62 8.94
C HIS A 99 -2.61 15.50 9.64
N HIS A 100 -3.57 16.05 8.89
CA HIS A 100 -4.61 16.91 9.43
C HIS A 100 -6.02 16.36 9.17
N PRO A 101 -7.03 16.71 9.98
CA PRO A 101 -8.41 16.32 9.71
C PRO A 101 -8.85 16.84 8.35
N LYS A 102 -9.46 15.98 7.52
CA LYS A 102 -10.03 16.38 6.23
C LYS A 102 -11.02 17.52 6.41
N ARG A 103 -10.90 18.54 5.56
CA ARG A 103 -11.86 19.65 5.52
C ARG A 103 -13.10 19.22 4.74
N ASP A 104 -14.29 19.39 5.32
CA ASP A 104 -15.54 18.98 4.65
C ASP A 104 -15.79 19.71 3.32
N ASN A 105 -15.26 20.93 3.16
CA ASN A 105 -15.45 21.78 1.97
C ASN A 105 -14.12 22.21 1.32
N GLY A 106 -13.08 21.37 1.41
CA GLY A 106 -11.77 21.62 0.80
C GLY A 106 -11.69 21.19 -0.67
N PRO A 107 -10.60 21.55 -1.39
CA PRO A 107 -10.35 21.06 -2.74
C PRO A 107 -10.27 19.53 -2.78
N ASP A 108 -9.97 18.87 -1.67
CA ASP A 108 -9.88 17.43 -1.47
C ASP A 108 -11.22 16.76 -1.08
N ALA A 109 -12.34 17.48 -1.14
CA ALA A 109 -13.65 16.98 -0.73
C ALA A 109 -14.07 15.68 -1.45
N TRP A 110 -13.59 15.43 -2.67
CA TRP A 110 -13.82 14.20 -3.44
C TRP A 110 -13.20 12.93 -2.83
N HIS A 111 -12.21 13.06 -1.95
CA HIS A 111 -11.52 11.92 -1.35
C HIS A 111 -12.30 11.35 -0.15
N PRO A 112 -12.29 10.03 0.12
CA PRO A 112 -12.88 9.46 1.33
C PRO A 112 -12.40 10.15 2.62
N ARG A 113 -13.20 10.09 3.68
CA ARG A 113 -12.89 10.70 5.00
C ARG A 113 -11.65 10.10 5.66
N VAL A 114 -11.27 8.89 5.25
CA VAL A 114 -10.04 8.21 5.64
C VAL A 114 -9.17 8.01 4.40
N GLU A 115 -7.86 7.90 4.59
CA GLU A 115 -6.96 7.55 3.51
C GLU A 115 -7.19 6.11 3.04
N TRP A 116 -7.05 5.87 1.73
CA TRP A 116 -7.39 4.62 1.08
C TRP A 116 -6.64 3.41 1.65
N ASN A 117 -5.31 3.50 1.82
CA ASN A 117 -4.50 2.42 2.40
C ASN A 117 -4.83 2.18 3.88
N PHE A 118 -5.14 3.23 4.63
CA PHE A 118 -5.41 3.16 6.07
C PHE A 118 -6.81 2.67 6.40
N GLY A 119 -7.84 3.03 5.63
CA GLY A 119 -9.23 2.74 5.99
C GLY A 119 -10.19 2.56 4.82
N GLY A 120 -9.69 2.51 3.58
CA GLY A 120 -10.53 2.35 2.38
C GLY A 120 -11.55 3.47 2.26
N CYS A 121 -12.84 3.13 2.31
CA CYS A 121 -13.93 4.11 2.25
C CYS A 121 -14.29 4.74 3.61
N GLY A 122 -13.75 4.25 4.73
CA GLY A 122 -14.09 4.73 6.07
C GLY A 122 -15.34 4.10 6.68
N GLY A 123 -15.77 2.94 6.19
CA GLY A 123 -16.89 2.15 6.71
C GLY A 123 -18.10 2.09 5.76
N GLY A 124 -18.86 0.99 5.82
CA GLY A 124 -20.04 0.76 4.98
C GLY A 124 -19.72 0.29 3.55
N CYS A 125 -18.49 -0.14 3.26
CA CYS A 125 -18.08 -0.69 1.96
C CYS A 125 -17.67 -2.16 2.02
N GLY A 126 -18.22 -2.91 2.99
CA GLY A 126 -18.11 -4.36 3.04
C GLY A 126 -16.72 -4.80 3.52
N ALA A 127 -16.02 -5.62 2.72
CA ALA A 127 -14.74 -6.20 3.12
C ALA A 127 -13.67 -5.16 3.51
N TYR A 128 -13.78 -3.93 2.98
CA TYR A 128 -12.86 -2.83 3.28
C TYR A 128 -13.07 -2.19 4.66
N ASP A 129 -14.17 -2.49 5.36
CA ASP A 129 -14.48 -1.90 6.67
C ASP A 129 -13.45 -2.28 7.76
N LEU A 130 -12.71 -3.36 7.55
CA LEU A 130 -11.69 -3.83 8.47
C LEU A 130 -10.33 -3.15 8.27
N LEU A 131 -10.12 -2.40 7.19
CA LEU A 131 -8.81 -1.82 6.86
C LEU A 131 -8.29 -0.88 7.96
N GLY A 132 -9.18 -0.10 8.59
CA GLY A 132 -8.83 0.75 9.73
C GLY A 132 -8.27 -0.04 10.90
N SER A 133 -8.92 -1.14 11.25
CA SER A 133 -8.49 -2.05 12.33
C SER A 133 -7.18 -2.75 11.99
N ILE A 134 -7.04 -3.22 10.74
CA ILE A 134 -5.83 -3.89 10.25
C ILE A 134 -4.63 -2.95 10.30
N THR A 135 -4.80 -1.71 9.84
CA THR A 135 -3.76 -0.67 9.91
C THR A 135 -3.39 -0.37 11.36
N ASN A 136 -4.38 -0.16 12.24
CA ASN A 136 -4.14 0.09 13.66
C ASN A 136 -3.35 -1.06 14.34
N GLN A 137 -3.74 -2.30 14.09
CA GLN A 137 -3.06 -3.47 14.63
C GLN A 137 -1.63 -3.59 14.11
N THR A 138 -1.41 -3.36 12.82
CA THR A 138 -0.07 -3.33 12.22
C THR A 138 0.82 -2.30 12.91
N LEU A 139 0.34 -1.07 13.03
CA LEU A 139 1.09 0.03 13.65
C LEU A 139 1.31 -0.14 15.16
N THR A 140 0.46 -0.92 15.82
CA THR A 140 0.59 -1.25 17.25
C THR A 140 1.60 -2.37 17.48
N MET A 141 1.63 -3.38 16.60
CA MET A 141 2.55 -4.51 16.70
C MET A 141 3.94 -4.24 16.12
N TRP A 142 4.07 -3.22 15.26
CA TRP A 142 5.34 -2.84 14.65
C TRP A 142 6.41 -2.56 15.73
N PRO A 143 7.64 -3.11 15.61
CA PRO A 143 8.70 -2.85 16.58
C PRO A 143 9.02 -1.36 16.69
N SER A 144 8.98 -0.81 17.90
CA SER A 144 9.31 0.60 18.16
C SER A 144 10.79 0.93 17.91
N THR A 145 11.63 -0.10 17.79
CA THR A 145 13.04 -0.01 17.40
C THR A 145 13.24 0.23 15.90
N VAL A 146 12.21 0.01 15.09
CA VAL A 146 12.26 0.18 13.62
C VAL A 146 11.42 1.39 13.22
N PRO A 147 12.04 2.52 12.85
CA PRO A 147 11.34 3.78 12.62
C PRO A 147 10.40 3.69 11.41
N ILE A 148 9.29 4.43 11.49
CA ILE A 148 8.33 4.58 10.39
C ILE A 148 8.34 6.01 9.86
N THR A 149 8.48 6.14 8.55
CA THR A 149 8.26 7.38 7.80
C THR A 149 6.90 7.30 7.10
N PHE A 150 5.99 8.22 7.42
CA PHE A 150 4.69 8.29 6.76
C PHE A 150 4.72 9.24 5.56
N VAL A 151 4.16 8.79 4.44
CA VAL A 151 3.85 9.63 3.29
C VAL A 151 2.34 9.82 3.27
N GLY A 152 1.89 10.88 3.95
CA GLY A 152 0.47 11.24 4.02
C GLY A 152 -0.06 11.73 2.68
N PHE A 153 -1.39 11.80 2.56
CA PHE A 153 -2.08 12.28 1.37
C PHE A 153 -1.57 13.64 0.89
N GLU A 154 -1.35 14.57 1.83
CA GLU A 154 -0.93 15.94 1.57
C GLU A 154 0.46 16.02 0.92
N ALA A 155 1.32 15.02 1.16
CA ALA A 155 2.70 15.06 0.73
C ALA A 155 2.86 14.89 -0.79
N ALA A 156 1.88 14.31 -1.48
CA ALA A 156 1.99 13.98 -2.89
C ALA A 156 0.74 14.23 -3.74
N VAL A 157 -0.34 14.77 -3.15
CA VAL A 157 -1.57 15.08 -3.90
C VAL A 157 -1.31 16.02 -5.07
N ASP A 158 -0.37 16.97 -4.93
CA ASP A 158 -0.02 17.93 -5.99
C ASP A 158 1.13 17.44 -6.89
N ILE A 159 1.77 16.31 -6.59
CA ILE A 159 2.89 15.77 -7.38
C ILE A 159 2.34 14.81 -8.42
N HIS A 160 2.19 15.29 -9.65
CA HIS A 160 1.57 14.52 -10.73
C HIS A 160 2.61 13.89 -11.66
N THR A 161 2.48 12.58 -11.91
CA THR A 161 3.35 11.85 -12.82
C THR A 161 2.61 10.76 -13.58
N GLY A 162 3.34 10.09 -14.48
CA GLY A 162 2.90 8.88 -15.17
C GLY A 162 2.33 9.12 -16.57
N LEU A 163 1.84 10.32 -16.91
CA LEU A 163 1.31 10.56 -18.26
C LEU A 163 2.34 10.33 -19.37
N ALA A 164 3.60 10.66 -19.10
CA ALA A 164 4.68 10.47 -20.07
C ALA A 164 4.84 9.01 -20.55
N ILE A 165 4.43 8.02 -19.74
CA ILE A 165 4.55 6.60 -20.12
C ILE A 165 3.59 6.22 -21.26
N THR A 166 2.54 7.02 -21.50
CA THR A 166 1.56 6.76 -22.57
C THR A 166 2.00 7.32 -23.93
N TYR A 167 3.07 8.12 -23.98
CA TYR A 167 3.59 8.69 -25.23
C TYR A 167 4.54 7.76 -25.98
N GLY A 168 5.02 6.70 -25.31
CA GLY A 168 5.95 5.73 -25.87
C GLY A 168 5.27 4.56 -26.58
N SER A 169 6.00 3.43 -26.66
CA SER A 169 5.45 2.18 -27.16
C SER A 169 4.33 1.64 -26.25
N TYR A 170 3.37 0.94 -26.85
CA TYR A 170 2.33 0.25 -26.09
C TYR A 170 2.92 -0.95 -25.35
N THR A 171 3.00 -0.85 -24.03
CA THR A 171 3.58 -1.82 -23.10
C THR A 171 2.57 -2.19 -22.01
N PRO A 172 2.79 -3.25 -21.21
CA PRO A 172 1.94 -3.55 -20.07
C PRO A 172 1.80 -2.36 -19.11
N CYS A 173 2.88 -1.59 -18.91
CA CYS A 173 2.89 -0.41 -18.05
C CYS A 173 2.02 0.71 -18.62
N SER A 174 2.18 1.05 -19.90
CA SER A 174 1.35 2.10 -20.53
C SER A 174 -0.12 1.68 -20.59
N ALA A 175 -0.40 0.41 -20.87
CA ALA A 175 -1.76 -0.12 -20.88
C ALA A 175 -2.41 -0.06 -19.49
N ALA A 176 -1.71 -0.47 -18.44
CA ALA A 176 -2.22 -0.44 -17.07
C ALA A 176 -2.55 1.00 -16.63
N TYR A 177 -1.67 1.94 -16.94
CA TYR A 177 -1.88 3.34 -16.62
C TYR A 177 -3.05 3.95 -17.38
N SER A 178 -3.13 3.72 -18.70
CA SER A 178 -4.25 4.18 -19.51
C SER A 178 -5.58 3.58 -19.04
N ASP A 179 -5.61 2.33 -18.61
CA ASP A 179 -6.84 1.71 -18.10
C ASP A 179 -7.28 2.27 -16.77
N TYR A 180 -6.35 2.45 -15.84
CA TYR A 180 -6.66 3.06 -14.56
C TYR A 180 -7.19 4.48 -14.77
N CYS A 181 -6.48 5.31 -15.54
CA CYS A 181 -6.90 6.69 -15.76
C CYS A 181 -8.17 6.80 -16.61
N GLY A 182 -8.38 5.87 -17.55
CA GLY A 182 -9.63 5.78 -18.31
C GLY A 182 -10.83 5.40 -17.43
N ALA A 183 -10.64 4.52 -16.45
CA ALA A 183 -11.70 4.10 -15.53
C ALA A 183 -11.99 5.15 -14.45
N MET A 184 -10.94 5.79 -13.91
CA MET A 184 -11.08 6.71 -12.78
C MET A 184 -11.40 8.15 -13.20
N GLY A 185 -10.84 8.61 -14.33
CA GLY A 185 -11.03 9.97 -14.83
C GLY A 185 -10.57 11.07 -13.87
N PHE A 186 -11.04 12.30 -14.10
CA PHE A 186 -10.85 13.43 -13.19
C PHE A 186 -11.69 13.23 -11.91
N PRO A 187 -11.19 13.53 -10.69
CA PRO A 187 -9.90 14.17 -10.39
C PRO A 187 -8.73 13.21 -10.12
N TRP A 188 -8.93 11.89 -10.25
CA TRP A 188 -7.87 10.90 -9.97
C TRP A 188 -6.74 10.93 -11.00
N CYS A 189 -7.07 11.23 -12.25
CA CYS A 189 -6.11 11.51 -13.30
C CYS A 189 -6.44 12.86 -13.96
N ASP A 190 -5.54 13.82 -13.79
CA ASP A 190 -5.56 15.12 -14.43
C ASP A 190 -4.43 15.20 -15.46
N TYR A 191 -4.80 15.03 -16.73
CA TYR A 191 -3.85 15.10 -17.83
C TYR A 191 -3.23 16.48 -18.02
N SER A 192 -3.87 17.56 -17.53
CA SER A 192 -3.30 18.90 -17.58
C SER A 192 -2.16 19.09 -16.57
N LEU A 193 -2.13 18.29 -15.50
CA LEU A 193 -1.08 18.28 -14.49
C LEU A 193 -0.01 17.21 -14.75
N GLY A 194 -0.11 16.45 -15.84
CA GLY A 194 0.85 15.38 -16.14
C GLY A 194 0.48 14.03 -15.55
N GLY A 195 -0.79 13.83 -15.15
CA GLY A 195 -1.36 12.51 -14.91
C GLY A 195 -1.96 12.31 -13.52
N ARG A 196 -1.41 11.37 -12.74
CA ARG A 196 -1.94 10.95 -11.44
C ARG A 196 -1.06 11.48 -10.32
N ALA A 197 -1.67 11.86 -9.20
CA ALA A 197 -0.95 12.14 -7.97
C ALA A 197 -0.05 10.97 -7.53
N SER A 198 1.15 11.29 -7.08
CA SER A 198 2.29 10.36 -6.99
C SER A 198 2.59 9.95 -5.55
N TRP A 199 1.55 9.57 -4.79
CA TRP A 199 1.71 9.10 -3.41
C TRP A 199 2.66 7.90 -3.28
N ASP A 200 2.38 6.81 -4.02
CA ASP A 200 3.18 5.59 -3.94
C ASP A 200 4.60 5.79 -4.52
N PRO A 201 4.78 6.44 -5.70
CA PRO A 201 6.12 6.76 -6.18
C PRO A 201 6.93 7.66 -5.23
N LEU A 202 6.30 8.59 -4.52
CA LEU A 202 7.00 9.42 -3.53
C LEU A 202 7.51 8.56 -2.36
N ALA A 203 6.71 7.60 -1.87
CA ALA A 203 7.15 6.67 -0.84
C ALA A 203 8.36 5.83 -1.28
N VAL A 204 8.36 5.35 -2.53
CA VAL A 204 9.51 4.65 -3.10
C VAL A 204 10.72 5.58 -3.19
N LEU A 205 10.54 6.82 -3.65
CA LEU A 205 11.60 7.79 -3.82
C LEU A 205 12.26 8.17 -2.48
N ILE A 206 11.46 8.36 -1.42
CA ILE A 206 11.94 8.60 -0.05
C ILE A 206 12.72 7.37 0.46
N ALA A 207 12.22 6.16 0.20
CA ALA A 207 12.90 4.94 0.65
C ALA A 207 14.30 4.79 0.05
N VAL A 208 14.48 5.11 -1.24
CA VAL A 208 15.77 4.98 -1.94
C VAL A 208 16.68 6.22 -1.82
N ARG A 209 16.13 7.38 -1.46
CA ARG A 209 16.88 8.64 -1.30
C ARG A 209 16.50 9.37 0.00
N PRO A 210 16.68 8.74 1.17
CA PRO A 210 16.26 9.29 2.45
C PRO A 210 16.88 10.66 2.74
N ASP A 211 18.15 10.86 2.37
CA ASP A 211 18.93 12.07 2.64
C ASP A 211 18.45 13.33 1.89
N ARG A 212 17.49 13.17 0.98
CA ARG A 212 16.93 14.26 0.16
C ARG A 212 15.66 14.87 0.74
N TYR A 213 15.13 14.30 1.83
CA TYR A 213 13.84 14.68 2.39
C TYR A 213 13.92 14.89 3.89
N THR A 214 13.18 15.88 4.38
CA THR A 214 12.90 16.04 5.81
C THR A 214 11.55 15.40 6.10
N TYR A 215 11.53 14.40 6.96
CA TYR A 215 10.31 13.71 7.36
C TYR A 215 10.29 13.48 8.87
N LEU A 216 9.09 13.45 9.43
CA LEU A 216 8.88 13.06 10.82
C LEU A 216 8.89 11.53 10.89
N THR A 217 9.76 10.99 11.74
CA THR A 217 9.81 9.55 12.04
C THR A 217 9.08 9.28 13.35
N ARG A 218 8.26 8.22 13.37
CA ARG A 218 7.71 7.63 14.59
C ARG A 218 8.65 6.55 15.13
#